data_AF-A0AAD5U2M1-F1
#
_entry.id   AF-A0AAD5U2M1-F1
#
_cell.length_a   1.000
_cell.length_b   1.000
_cell.length_c   1.000
_cell.angle_alpha   90.00
_cell.angle_beta   90.00
_cell.angle_gamma   90.00
#
_symmetry.space_group_name_H-M   'P 1'
#
loop_
_entity.id
_entity.type
_entity.pdbx_description
1 polymer ?
#
loop_
_entity_poly.entity_id
_entity_poly.type
_entity_poly.pdbx_seq_one_letter_code
_entity_poly.pdbx_strand_id
1 'polypeptide(L)'
;MFDCLSVLIAIFSVVSAGPSYTVTRTVIAPTSVKTTRVKTTKVKTTTVISSQIASSSSIPFSSEIPTTEVPSSSEIPTTTEVPSSSEIPTTTEVPTSSEIPTTEIPTSTETTGIPTTTQPPLPTTPANVSIKSIVSAGSGCPAGSARASINSNGSHLAISHDPIQASKGPSVPITESRKNCQVNLNLSFESGWQYRLNSVQSRGYYQLENGVTATQKFTNYYSGEVEQQTAQKDISSGESNYSFVEMFRGEVWSPCNKDVAVNINSQVRVAGSGSGYIVVDPVEGDTIYKVSIDWRRC
;
A
#
# COMPACT_ATOMS: atom_id res chain seq x y z
N MET A 1 11.98 -47.43 14.02
CA MET A 1 10.58 -47.53 13.56
C MET A 1 10.21 -46.11 13.16
N PHE A 2 10.13 -45.84 11.85
CA PHE A 2 9.91 -44.49 11.32
C PHE A 2 8.63 -44.53 10.49
N ASP A 3 7.66 -43.70 10.86
CA ASP A 3 6.39 -43.58 10.15
C ASP A 3 6.57 -42.90 8.80
N CYS A 4 5.81 -43.39 7.81
CA CYS A 4 5.91 -42.97 6.42
C CYS A 4 4.84 -41.92 6.12
N LEU A 5 5.23 -40.65 6.00
CA LEU A 5 4.33 -39.56 5.63
C LEU A 5 3.97 -39.66 4.14
N SER A 6 2.70 -39.91 3.85
CA SER A 6 2.20 -40.06 2.47
C SER A 6 2.16 -38.71 1.75
N VAL A 7 2.99 -38.54 0.72
CA VAL A 7 2.98 -37.34 -0.13
C VAL A 7 1.94 -37.52 -1.24
N LEU A 8 0.89 -36.70 -1.24
CA LEU A 8 -0.04 -36.58 -2.36
C LEU A 8 0.54 -35.61 -3.40
N ILE A 9 0.81 -36.08 -4.61
CA ILE A 9 1.23 -35.23 -5.75
C ILE A 9 0.04 -35.10 -6.71
N ALA A 10 -0.55 -33.91 -6.80
CA ALA A 10 -1.56 -33.59 -7.80
C ALA A 10 -0.90 -32.92 -9.01
N ILE A 11 -0.88 -33.62 -10.16
CA ILE A 11 -0.37 -33.08 -11.42
C ILE A 11 -1.56 -32.62 -12.27
N PHE A 12 -1.73 -31.32 -12.42
CA PHE A 12 -2.69 -30.74 -13.36
C PHE A 12 -2.05 -30.60 -14.74
N SER A 13 -2.56 -31.34 -15.73
CA SER A 13 -2.22 -31.16 -17.14
C SER A 13 -3.35 -30.43 -17.84
N VAL A 14 -3.10 -29.22 -18.33
CA VAL A 14 -4.08 -28.44 -19.10
C VAL A 14 -3.86 -28.67 -20.59
N VAL A 15 -4.80 -29.35 -21.25
CA VAL A 15 -4.83 -29.46 -22.72
C VAL A 15 -5.82 -28.43 -23.24
N SER A 16 -5.35 -27.55 -24.12
CA SER A 16 -6.16 -26.48 -24.71
C SER A 16 -6.81 -26.94 -26.02
N ALA A 17 -8.14 -26.97 -26.07
CA ALA A 17 -8.93 -26.94 -27.30
C ALA A 17 -10.40 -26.56 -27.02
N GLY A 18 -10.81 -25.35 -27.42
CA GLY A 18 -12.22 -24.97 -27.60
C GLY A 18 -13.00 -24.53 -26.34
N PRO A 19 -14.16 -23.86 -26.52
CA PRO A 19 -14.81 -23.10 -25.45
C PRO A 19 -15.96 -23.87 -24.76
N SER A 20 -15.63 -24.84 -23.90
CA SER A 20 -16.57 -25.43 -22.92
C SER A 20 -15.81 -26.26 -21.88
N TYR A 21 -15.66 -25.74 -20.66
CA TYR A 21 -14.99 -26.46 -19.57
C TYR A 21 -15.99 -27.27 -18.74
N THR A 22 -15.91 -28.60 -18.81
CA THR A 22 -16.56 -29.51 -17.85
C THR A 22 -15.47 -30.28 -17.12
N VAL A 23 -15.39 -30.14 -15.80
CA VAL A 23 -14.34 -30.77 -14.97
C VAL A 23 -14.83 -32.11 -14.44
N THR A 24 -14.41 -33.21 -15.06
CA THR A 24 -14.69 -34.57 -14.58
C THR A 24 -13.56 -35.08 -13.68
N ARG A 25 -13.87 -35.37 -12.41
CA ARG A 25 -12.91 -35.86 -11.42
C ARG A 25 -12.84 -37.39 -11.43
N THR A 26 -11.88 -37.96 -12.15
CA THR A 26 -11.56 -39.39 -12.07
C THR A 26 -10.62 -39.67 -10.89
N VAL A 27 -11.04 -40.51 -9.95
CA VAL A 27 -10.20 -41.01 -8.85
C VAL A 27 -9.67 -42.39 -9.22
N ILE A 28 -8.35 -42.54 -9.35
CA ILE A 28 -7.69 -43.84 -9.60
C ILE A 28 -7.09 -44.33 -8.29
N ALA A 29 -7.45 -45.55 -7.86
CA ALA A 29 -6.89 -46.17 -6.67
C ALA A 29 -5.45 -46.70 -6.93
N PRO A 30 -4.52 -46.58 -5.98
CA PRO A 30 -3.14 -47.04 -6.17
C PRO A 30 -3.05 -48.56 -6.16
N THR A 31 -2.34 -49.13 -7.15
CA THR A 31 -1.96 -50.55 -7.18
C THR A 31 -0.55 -50.75 -6.61
N SER A 32 -0.30 -51.91 -6.02
CA SER A 32 0.92 -52.21 -5.26
C SER A 32 2.18 -52.32 -6.14
N VAL A 33 3.23 -51.59 -5.78
CA VAL A 33 4.54 -51.63 -6.47
C VAL A 33 5.43 -52.70 -5.84
N LYS A 34 5.89 -53.67 -6.64
CA LYS A 34 6.89 -54.67 -6.22
C LYS A 34 8.31 -54.08 -6.27
N THR A 35 8.94 -53.96 -5.10
CA THR A 35 10.36 -53.60 -4.95
C THR A 35 11.27 -54.68 -5.55
N THR A 36 12.14 -54.31 -6.49
CA THR A 36 13.22 -55.18 -7.00
C THR A 36 14.59 -54.60 -6.60
N ARG A 37 15.45 -55.43 -6.03
CA ARG A 37 16.72 -55.04 -5.40
C ARG A 37 17.84 -54.90 -6.44
N VAL A 38 18.32 -53.68 -6.68
CA VAL A 38 19.50 -53.43 -7.53
C VAL A 38 20.79 -53.82 -6.78
N LYS A 39 21.69 -54.55 -7.45
CA LYS A 39 23.03 -54.91 -6.92
C LYS A 39 24.05 -53.82 -7.26
N THR A 40 24.71 -53.28 -6.24
CA THR A 40 25.82 -52.33 -6.38
C THR A 40 27.07 -53.03 -6.93
N THR A 41 27.70 -52.46 -7.97
CA THR A 41 29.04 -52.86 -8.45
C THR A 41 29.94 -51.64 -8.45
N LYS A 42 31.17 -51.76 -7.92
CA LYS A 42 32.15 -50.66 -7.84
C LYS A 42 32.62 -50.25 -9.24
N VAL A 43 32.67 -48.96 -9.51
CA VAL A 43 33.40 -48.37 -10.65
C VAL A 43 34.64 -47.64 -10.12
N LYS A 44 35.73 -47.70 -10.89
CA LYS A 44 37.10 -47.35 -10.48
C LYS A 44 37.47 -45.96 -11.01
N THR A 45 38.06 -45.11 -10.17
CA THR A 45 38.53 -43.76 -10.52
C THR A 45 39.59 -43.82 -11.63
N THR A 46 39.55 -42.90 -12.60
CA THR A 46 40.64 -42.67 -13.56
C THR A 46 40.72 -41.19 -13.94
N THR A 47 41.92 -40.64 -13.85
CA THR A 47 42.29 -39.25 -14.14
C THR A 47 42.35 -38.99 -15.65
N VAL A 48 41.96 -37.79 -16.10
CA VAL A 48 42.30 -37.27 -17.45
C VAL A 48 42.87 -35.86 -17.31
N ILE A 49 43.86 -35.53 -18.15
CA ILE A 49 44.75 -34.36 -18.03
C ILE A 49 44.60 -33.44 -19.26
N SER A 50 44.51 -32.12 -19.00
CA SER A 50 44.98 -30.94 -19.77
C SER A 50 44.88 -30.86 -21.31
N SER A 51 44.26 -29.77 -21.80
CA SER A 51 44.78 -28.84 -22.83
C SER A 51 43.88 -27.57 -22.88
N GLN A 52 44.35 -26.31 -22.70
CA GLN A 52 45.25 -25.48 -23.55
C GLN A 52 44.57 -25.10 -24.89
N ILE A 53 44.37 -23.83 -25.34
CA ILE A 53 44.79 -22.45 -24.95
C ILE A 53 43.75 -21.40 -25.45
N ALA A 54 43.49 -20.28 -24.72
CA ALA A 54 43.38 -18.91 -25.30
C ALA A 54 43.25 -17.79 -24.22
N SER A 55 44.30 -16.97 -24.06
CA SER A 55 44.22 -15.64 -23.44
C SER A 55 44.21 -14.57 -24.53
N SER A 56 43.49 -13.47 -24.32
CA SER A 56 43.81 -12.19 -24.96
C SER A 56 43.60 -11.05 -23.96
N SER A 57 44.72 -10.50 -23.50
CA SER A 57 44.78 -9.33 -22.63
C SER A 57 45.05 -8.09 -23.47
N SER A 58 44.24 -7.04 -23.34
CA SER A 58 44.71 -5.67 -23.52
C SER A 58 43.81 -4.69 -22.76
N ILE A 59 44.44 -3.91 -21.89
CA ILE A 59 43.86 -2.85 -21.10
C ILE A 59 44.16 -1.54 -21.84
N PRO A 60 43.24 -0.56 -21.86
CA PRO A 60 43.64 0.84 -21.87
C PRO A 60 43.31 1.48 -20.53
N PHE A 61 44.34 1.80 -19.75
CA PHE A 61 44.23 2.85 -18.73
C PHE A 61 44.06 4.18 -19.48
N SER A 62 43.04 4.96 -19.13
CA SER A 62 43.04 6.40 -19.41
C SER A 62 42.72 7.13 -18.12
N SER A 63 43.71 7.87 -17.64
CA SER A 63 43.53 8.85 -16.58
C SER A 63 42.62 9.96 -17.06
N GLU A 64 41.68 10.40 -16.23
CA GLU A 64 41.52 11.80 -15.85
C GLU A 64 40.49 11.91 -14.71
N ILE A 65 40.92 12.48 -13.58
CA ILE A 65 40.06 12.74 -12.42
C ILE A 65 39.70 14.22 -12.48
N PRO A 66 38.42 14.60 -12.62
CA PRO A 66 38.00 15.97 -12.39
C PRO A 66 37.94 16.24 -10.89
N THR A 67 39.04 16.70 -10.31
CA THR A 67 39.01 17.41 -9.02
C THR A 67 38.18 18.68 -9.19
N THR A 68 36.94 18.65 -8.73
CA THR A 68 36.11 19.84 -8.61
C THR A 68 36.19 20.35 -7.18
N GLU A 69 36.67 21.58 -7.05
CA GLU A 69 36.90 22.31 -5.80
C GLU A 69 35.72 22.23 -4.82
N VAL A 70 36.03 22.03 -3.53
CA VAL A 70 35.07 22.14 -2.43
C VAL A 70 35.10 23.60 -1.92
N PRO A 71 34.05 24.40 -2.12
CA PRO A 71 34.00 25.73 -1.52
C PRO A 71 33.78 25.60 0.00
N SER A 72 34.83 25.89 0.76
CA SER A 72 34.73 26.05 2.21
C SER A 72 34.27 27.47 2.56
N SER A 73 33.04 27.59 3.05
CA SER A 73 32.57 28.70 3.88
C SER A 73 31.53 28.10 4.83
N SER A 74 31.72 28.05 6.14
CA SER A 74 31.95 29.19 7.04
C SER A 74 30.89 30.26 6.86
N GLU A 75 29.75 30.09 7.53
CA GLU A 75 29.30 31.01 8.58
C GLU A 75 28.15 30.40 9.39
N ILE A 76 28.28 30.46 10.71
CA ILE A 76 27.20 30.13 11.66
C ILE A 76 26.71 31.45 12.25
N PRO A 77 25.49 31.91 11.92
CA PRO A 77 24.87 33.00 12.66
C PRO A 77 24.27 32.47 13.96
N THR A 78 24.99 32.59 15.07
CA THR A 78 24.44 32.41 16.41
C THR A 78 23.90 33.75 16.94
N THR A 79 22.61 33.99 16.74
CA THR A 79 21.81 35.01 17.44
C THR A 79 20.42 34.41 17.67
N THR A 80 20.02 34.01 18.89
CA THR A 80 19.78 34.81 20.11
C THR A 80 18.49 35.65 19.99
N GLU A 81 17.78 35.77 21.12
CA GLU A 81 16.49 36.45 21.33
C GLU A 81 15.19 35.69 20.97
N VAL A 82 14.65 35.04 22.00
CA VAL A 82 13.22 34.71 22.14
C VAL A 82 12.52 35.88 22.85
N PRO A 83 11.59 36.61 22.21
CA PRO A 83 10.71 37.51 22.93
C PRO A 83 9.55 36.71 23.52
N SER A 84 9.53 36.58 24.85
CA SER A 84 8.35 36.11 25.58
C SER A 84 7.32 37.24 25.72
N SER A 85 6.05 36.90 25.51
CA SER A 85 4.87 37.53 26.14
C SER A 85 4.82 39.06 26.28
N SER A 86 3.98 39.72 25.48
CA SER A 86 3.28 40.94 25.90
C SER A 86 1.82 41.00 25.42
N GLU A 87 0.94 40.95 26.43
CA GLU A 87 -0.28 41.74 26.60
C GLU A 87 -1.44 41.65 25.60
N ILE A 88 -2.52 41.06 26.13
CA ILE A 88 -3.91 41.23 25.71
C ILE A 88 -4.37 42.67 26.03
N PRO A 89 -4.90 43.45 25.07
CA PRO A 89 -5.74 44.60 25.40
C PRO A 89 -7.16 44.10 25.70
N THR A 90 -7.57 44.20 26.97
CA THR A 90 -8.98 44.12 27.39
C THR A 90 -9.51 45.54 27.56
N THR A 91 -10.84 45.73 27.45
CA THR A 91 -11.58 47.02 27.48
C THR A 91 -11.39 47.85 26.19
N THR A 92 -12.33 48.67 25.72
CA THR A 92 -13.37 49.41 26.46
C THR A 92 -14.62 49.70 25.59
N GLU A 93 -15.79 49.72 26.24
CA GLU A 93 -17.05 50.42 25.90
C GLU A 93 -17.82 50.20 24.57
N VAL A 94 -18.97 49.56 24.77
CA VAL A 94 -20.28 49.79 24.12
C VAL A 94 -20.63 51.28 23.99
N PRO A 95 -21.18 51.72 22.84
CA PRO A 95 -22.14 52.82 22.78
C PRO A 95 -23.56 52.28 22.55
N THR A 96 -24.39 52.31 23.60
CA THR A 96 -25.85 52.17 23.47
C THR A 96 -26.41 53.51 23.04
N SER A 97 -26.89 53.65 21.80
CA SER A 97 -27.98 54.59 21.46
C SER A 97 -28.41 54.44 20.00
N SER A 98 -29.65 54.01 19.78
CA SER A 98 -30.72 54.91 19.31
C SER A 98 -31.99 54.10 19.00
N GLU A 99 -33.09 54.51 19.63
CA GLU A 99 -34.45 54.09 19.26
C GLU A 99 -34.91 54.78 17.95
N ILE A 100 -36.21 54.61 17.63
CA ILE A 100 -37.02 55.36 16.65
C ILE A 100 -37.06 54.73 15.23
N PRO A 101 -38.23 54.57 14.58
CA PRO A 101 -39.60 54.46 15.09
C PRO A 101 -40.34 53.18 14.67
N THR A 102 -41.24 52.69 15.53
CA THR A 102 -42.25 51.69 15.14
C THR A 102 -43.24 52.33 14.16
N THR A 103 -43.14 52.00 12.87
CA THR A 103 -44.15 52.38 11.88
C THR A 103 -45.08 51.21 11.64
N GLU A 104 -46.29 51.31 12.19
CA GLU A 104 -47.41 50.39 11.92
C GLU A 104 -47.73 50.41 10.42
N ILE A 105 -47.46 49.31 9.71
CA ILE A 105 -47.86 49.10 8.30
C ILE A 105 -48.86 47.94 8.29
N PRO A 106 -50.03 48.10 7.66
CA PRO A 106 -51.21 47.29 7.98
C PRO A 106 -51.10 45.84 7.51
N THR A 107 -51.67 44.95 8.32
CA THR A 107 -52.04 43.58 7.96
C THR A 107 -52.78 43.54 6.63
N SER A 108 -52.13 43.05 5.59
CA SER A 108 -52.78 42.68 4.33
C SER A 108 -52.67 41.18 4.11
N THR A 109 -53.83 40.53 4.09
CA THR A 109 -54.01 39.11 3.87
C THR A 109 -53.88 38.78 2.39
N GLU A 110 -52.75 38.20 1.98
CA GLU A 110 -52.67 37.08 1.01
C GLU A 110 -51.19 36.69 0.82
N THR A 111 -50.70 35.75 1.64
CA THR A 111 -49.46 35.05 1.29
C THR A 111 -49.81 33.97 0.27
N THR A 112 -49.74 34.33 -1.01
CA THR A 112 -49.65 33.34 -2.09
C THR A 112 -48.46 32.44 -1.76
N GLY A 113 -48.74 31.19 -1.39
CA GLY A 113 -47.70 30.26 -0.97
C GLY A 113 -46.71 30.03 -2.10
N ILE A 114 -45.49 30.59 -1.96
CA ILE A 114 -44.37 30.19 -2.79
C ILE A 114 -44.23 28.67 -2.60
N PRO A 115 -44.31 27.85 -3.67
CA PRO A 115 -44.10 26.43 -3.52
C PRO A 115 -42.64 26.23 -3.10
N THR A 116 -42.42 25.96 -1.81
CA THR A 116 -41.12 25.55 -1.27
C THR A 116 -40.71 24.31 -2.04
N THR A 117 -39.89 24.54 -3.06
CA THR A 117 -39.45 23.48 -3.96
C THR A 117 -38.39 22.74 -3.17
N THR A 118 -38.77 21.64 -2.52
CA THR A 118 -37.85 20.79 -1.75
C THR A 118 -36.81 20.23 -2.72
N GLN A 119 -35.74 20.99 -2.93
CA GLN A 119 -34.63 20.59 -3.78
C GLN A 119 -34.08 19.28 -3.19
N PRO A 120 -33.93 18.21 -3.98
CA PRO A 120 -33.36 16.97 -3.47
C PRO A 120 -31.96 17.25 -2.91
N PRO A 121 -31.58 16.60 -1.80
CA PRO A 121 -30.29 16.82 -1.17
C PRO A 121 -29.16 16.59 -2.18
N LEU A 122 -28.20 17.51 -2.19
CA LEU A 122 -27.08 17.46 -3.12
C LEU A 122 -26.31 16.14 -2.92
N PRO A 123 -25.94 15.40 -3.99
CA PRO A 123 -25.21 14.15 -3.84
C PRO A 123 -23.88 14.38 -3.13
N THR A 124 -23.53 13.49 -2.20
CA THR A 124 -22.29 13.51 -1.40
C THR A 124 -21.18 12.64 -2.00
N THR A 125 -21.49 11.86 -3.04
CA THR A 125 -20.55 11.04 -3.81
C THR A 125 -20.86 11.18 -5.31
N PRO A 126 -19.86 11.05 -6.20
CA PRO A 126 -20.09 11.01 -7.65
C PRO A 126 -20.82 9.74 -8.07
N ALA A 127 -21.60 9.84 -9.14
CA ALA A 127 -22.14 8.68 -9.84
C ALA A 127 -21.04 7.95 -10.66
N ASN A 128 -21.24 6.65 -10.88
CA ASN A 128 -20.49 5.84 -11.85
C ASN A 128 -18.97 5.75 -11.61
N VAL A 129 -18.54 5.69 -10.35
CA VAL A 129 -17.12 5.50 -10.03
C VAL A 129 -16.63 4.13 -10.50
N SER A 130 -15.52 4.10 -11.22
CA SER A 130 -14.90 2.87 -11.73
C SER A 130 -13.38 2.97 -11.79
N ILE A 131 -12.69 1.85 -11.92
CA ILE A 131 -11.21 1.80 -12.04
C ILE A 131 -10.86 1.77 -13.53
N LYS A 132 -10.16 2.80 -14.03
CA LYS A 132 -9.64 2.85 -15.41
C LYS A 132 -8.45 1.92 -15.59
N SER A 133 -7.53 1.92 -14.63
CA SER A 133 -6.30 1.11 -14.68
C SER A 133 -5.72 0.87 -13.30
N ILE A 134 -5.04 -0.26 -13.15
CA ILE A 134 -4.14 -0.56 -12.03
C ILE A 134 -2.81 -1.08 -12.56
N VAL A 135 -1.71 -0.55 -12.01
CA VAL A 135 -0.35 -1.06 -12.21
C VAL A 135 0.24 -1.34 -10.83
N SER A 136 0.91 -2.49 -10.67
CA SER A 136 1.66 -2.83 -9.46
C SER A 136 3.13 -3.02 -9.75
N ALA A 137 3.99 -2.74 -8.78
CA ALA A 137 5.40 -3.11 -8.77
C ALA A 137 5.94 -3.12 -7.32
N GLY A 138 6.91 -3.99 -7.02
CA GLY A 138 7.60 -3.99 -5.74
C GLY A 138 8.18 -5.35 -5.38
N SER A 139 8.93 -5.42 -4.29
CA SER A 139 9.49 -6.69 -3.81
C SER A 139 8.47 -7.59 -3.10
N GLY A 140 7.29 -7.04 -2.78
CA GLY A 140 6.14 -7.75 -2.20
C GLY A 140 4.97 -7.96 -3.14
N CYS A 141 4.97 -7.37 -4.34
CA CYS A 141 3.98 -7.68 -5.37
C CYS A 141 4.62 -7.55 -6.78
N PRO A 142 4.68 -8.64 -7.56
CA PRO A 142 5.22 -8.60 -8.91
C PRO A 142 4.50 -7.60 -9.83
N ALA A 143 5.15 -7.27 -10.95
CA ALA A 143 4.61 -6.37 -11.95
C ALA A 143 3.27 -6.92 -12.49
N GLY A 144 2.18 -6.17 -12.31
CA GLY A 144 0.84 -6.59 -12.75
C GLY A 144 0.21 -7.74 -11.94
N SER A 145 0.70 -8.07 -10.74
CA SER A 145 0.01 -9.06 -9.87
C SER A 145 -1.21 -8.49 -9.15
N ALA A 146 -1.24 -7.18 -8.84
CA ALA A 146 -2.34 -6.61 -8.07
C ALA A 146 -3.64 -6.44 -8.88
N ARG A 147 -4.76 -6.59 -8.20
CA ARG A 147 -6.12 -6.32 -8.67
C ARG A 147 -6.76 -5.31 -7.73
N ALA A 148 -7.76 -4.61 -8.25
CA ALA A 148 -8.55 -3.69 -7.45
C ALA A 148 -10.03 -3.80 -7.82
N SER A 149 -10.89 -3.65 -6.83
CA SER A 149 -12.32 -3.45 -7.02
C SER A 149 -12.78 -2.24 -6.19
N ILE A 150 -13.83 -1.58 -6.67
CA ILE A 150 -14.42 -0.42 -6.00
C ILE A 150 -15.93 -0.67 -5.86
N ASN A 151 -16.50 -0.29 -4.72
CA ASN A 151 -17.94 -0.43 -4.50
C ASN A 151 -18.74 0.60 -5.32
N SER A 152 -20.04 0.36 -5.46
CA SER A 152 -20.91 1.10 -6.39
C SER A 152 -21.04 2.61 -6.14
N ASN A 153 -20.81 3.08 -4.91
CA ASN A 153 -20.81 4.50 -4.54
C ASN A 153 -19.41 5.11 -4.44
N GLY A 154 -18.36 4.37 -4.81
CA GLY A 154 -16.97 4.84 -4.76
C GLY A 154 -16.39 5.07 -3.37
N SER A 155 -17.05 4.66 -2.28
CA SER A 155 -16.59 4.94 -0.90
C SER A 155 -15.53 3.96 -0.39
N HIS A 156 -15.36 2.80 -1.02
CA HIS A 156 -14.41 1.78 -0.62
C HIS A 156 -13.70 1.14 -1.82
N LEU A 157 -12.36 1.19 -1.76
CA LEU A 157 -11.45 0.53 -2.69
C LEU A 157 -10.84 -0.70 -2.00
N ALA A 158 -10.98 -1.87 -2.61
CA ALA A 158 -10.36 -3.12 -2.18
C ALA A 158 -9.17 -3.44 -3.10
N ILE A 159 -8.01 -3.73 -2.52
CA ILE A 159 -6.79 -4.13 -3.25
C ILE A 159 -6.44 -5.58 -2.92
N SER A 160 -6.31 -6.42 -3.95
CA SER A 160 -5.93 -7.84 -3.85
C SER A 160 -4.57 -8.05 -4.51
N HIS A 161 -3.66 -8.78 -3.87
CA HIS A 161 -2.38 -9.27 -4.42
C HIS A 161 -1.88 -10.41 -3.51
N ASP A 162 -0.72 -11.00 -3.80
CA ASP A 162 -0.13 -12.01 -2.91
C ASP A 162 0.25 -11.43 -1.53
N PRO A 163 0.15 -12.19 -0.42
CA PRO A 163 0.58 -11.75 0.91
C PRO A 163 2.01 -11.19 0.93
N ILE A 164 2.18 -9.98 1.48
CA ILE A 164 3.51 -9.38 1.64
C ILE A 164 4.11 -9.86 2.95
N GLN A 165 5.30 -10.45 2.90
CA GLN A 165 6.04 -10.91 4.08
C GLN A 165 7.40 -10.22 4.18
N ALA A 166 7.77 -9.71 5.36
CA ALA A 166 9.13 -9.30 5.67
C ALA A 166 9.68 -10.12 6.85
N SER A 167 10.98 -10.42 6.84
CA SER A 167 11.62 -11.23 7.87
C SER A 167 13.06 -10.81 8.14
N LYS A 168 13.56 -11.13 9.33
CA LYS A 168 14.94 -10.90 9.78
C LYS A 168 15.40 -12.09 10.64
N GLY A 169 16.69 -12.42 10.56
CA GLY A 169 17.35 -13.44 11.36
C GLY A 169 18.80 -13.64 10.90
N PRO A 170 19.61 -14.46 11.59
CA PRO A 170 21.03 -14.65 11.29
C PRO A 170 21.34 -15.11 9.86
N SER A 171 20.45 -15.93 9.27
CA SER A 171 20.59 -16.49 7.92
C SER A 171 19.64 -15.85 6.90
N VAL A 172 18.97 -14.76 7.25
CA VAL A 172 17.99 -14.07 6.40
C VAL A 172 18.67 -12.89 5.70
N PRO A 173 18.65 -12.79 4.36
CA PRO A 173 19.23 -11.65 3.64
C PRO A 173 18.62 -10.33 4.10
N ILE A 174 19.43 -9.27 4.20
CA ILE A 174 18.97 -7.95 4.67
C ILE A 174 17.83 -7.36 3.80
N THR A 175 17.74 -7.79 2.53
CA THR A 175 16.66 -7.43 1.59
C THR A 175 15.28 -7.98 2.00
N GLU A 176 15.23 -9.03 2.81
CA GLU A 176 13.97 -9.59 3.30
C GLU A 176 13.41 -8.79 4.49
N SER A 177 14.24 -7.99 5.15
CA SER A 177 13.82 -7.14 6.29
C SER A 177 12.83 -6.03 5.90
N ARG A 178 12.62 -5.77 4.60
CA ARG A 178 11.64 -4.80 4.09
C ARG A 178 11.10 -5.24 2.74
N LYS A 179 9.79 -5.41 2.64
CA LYS A 179 9.07 -5.57 1.36
C LYS A 179 8.07 -4.45 1.16
N ASN A 180 7.76 -4.16 -0.10
CA ASN A 180 6.70 -3.23 -0.45
C ASN A 180 5.92 -3.66 -1.70
N CYS A 181 4.68 -3.19 -1.79
CA CYS A 181 3.88 -3.18 -2.99
C CYS A 181 3.50 -1.72 -3.31
N GLN A 182 4.02 -1.19 -4.41
CA GLN A 182 3.59 0.07 -4.99
C GLN A 182 2.46 -0.22 -5.97
N VAL A 183 1.28 0.33 -5.69
CA VAL A 183 0.15 0.37 -6.62
C VAL A 183 0.06 1.78 -7.19
N ASN A 184 -0.19 1.88 -8.49
CA ASN A 184 -0.61 3.10 -9.19
C ASN A 184 -1.99 2.81 -9.79
N LEU A 185 -2.99 3.60 -9.42
CA LEU A 185 -4.39 3.34 -9.73
C LEU A 185 -5.07 4.60 -10.24
N ASN A 186 -5.77 4.49 -11.37
CA ASN A 186 -6.50 5.60 -11.99
C ASN A 186 -8.01 5.33 -11.91
N LEU A 187 -8.77 6.29 -11.40
CA LEU A 187 -10.23 6.20 -11.25
C LEU A 187 -10.94 7.01 -12.36
N SER A 188 -12.09 6.51 -12.80
CA SER A 188 -13.10 7.29 -13.51
C SER A 188 -14.18 7.73 -12.53
N PHE A 189 -14.56 9.00 -12.58
CA PHE A 189 -15.67 9.57 -11.84
C PHE A 189 -16.19 10.82 -12.57
N GLU A 190 -17.35 11.33 -12.15
CA GLU A 190 -17.95 12.55 -12.71
C GLU A 190 -17.05 13.78 -12.53
N SER A 191 -17.03 14.70 -13.50
CA SER A 191 -16.35 16.00 -13.35
C SER A 191 -16.95 16.86 -12.22
N GLY A 192 -16.16 17.78 -11.68
CA GLY A 192 -16.54 18.62 -10.53
C GLY A 192 -16.38 17.91 -9.19
N TRP A 193 -15.60 16.82 -9.13
CA TRP A 193 -15.30 16.05 -7.94
C TRP A 193 -13.79 15.92 -7.73
N GLN A 194 -13.43 15.70 -6.47
CA GLN A 194 -12.10 15.30 -6.01
C GLN A 194 -12.26 14.30 -4.85
N TYR A 195 -11.25 13.46 -4.65
CA TYR A 195 -11.25 12.44 -3.60
C TYR A 195 -9.98 12.47 -2.76
N ARG A 196 -10.05 11.89 -1.57
CA ARG A 196 -8.88 11.50 -0.76
C ARG A 196 -9.04 10.09 -0.22
N LEU A 197 -7.91 9.43 0.04
CA LEU A 197 -7.89 8.17 0.77
C LEU A 197 -7.91 8.50 2.27
N ASN A 198 -9.01 8.17 2.96
CA ASN A 198 -9.27 8.62 4.33
C ASN A 198 -8.68 7.66 5.37
N SER A 199 -9.00 6.37 5.27
CA SER A 199 -8.46 5.33 6.16
C SER A 199 -8.12 4.04 5.41
N VAL A 200 -7.25 3.22 6.01
CA VAL A 200 -6.89 1.90 5.51
C VAL A 200 -7.13 0.84 6.58
N GLN A 201 -7.78 -0.25 6.18
CA GLN A 201 -7.97 -1.47 6.95
C GLN A 201 -7.00 -2.54 6.45
N SER A 202 -6.24 -3.14 7.36
CA SER A 202 -5.30 -4.21 7.09
C SER A 202 -5.29 -5.23 8.24
N ARG A 203 -4.89 -6.46 7.96
CA ARG A 203 -4.61 -7.48 8.97
C ARG A 203 -3.41 -8.33 8.59
N GLY A 204 -2.96 -9.16 9.52
CA GLY A 204 -1.88 -10.09 9.29
C GLY A 204 -1.49 -10.85 10.55
N TYR A 205 -0.30 -11.44 10.51
CA TYR A 205 0.32 -12.14 11.64
C TYR A 205 1.78 -11.71 11.79
N TYR A 206 2.30 -11.77 13.03
CA TYR A 206 3.71 -11.53 13.34
C TYR A 206 4.24 -12.53 14.38
N GLN A 207 5.54 -12.79 14.29
CA GLN A 207 6.33 -13.43 15.34
C GLN A 207 7.66 -12.68 15.46
N LEU A 208 7.93 -12.08 16.61
CA LEU A 208 9.05 -11.15 16.84
C LEU A 208 9.73 -11.48 18.18
N GLU A 209 11.04 -11.73 18.15
CA GLU A 209 11.83 -11.88 19.39
C GLU A 209 11.83 -10.59 20.23
N ASN A 210 12.26 -10.69 21.49
CA ASN A 210 12.42 -9.51 22.34
C ASN A 210 13.46 -8.54 21.73
N GLY A 211 13.16 -7.25 21.73
CA GLY A 211 14.00 -6.25 21.05
C GLY A 211 13.89 -6.24 19.51
N VAL A 212 12.92 -6.96 18.95
CA VAL A 212 12.54 -6.89 17.52
C VAL A 212 11.20 -6.17 17.39
N THR A 213 11.08 -5.34 16.36
CA THR A 213 9.85 -4.64 16.00
C THR A 213 9.48 -4.91 14.55
N ALA A 214 8.19 -4.80 14.25
CA ALA A 214 7.69 -4.75 12.88
C ALA A 214 6.82 -3.50 12.68
N THR A 215 6.88 -2.94 11.47
CA THR A 215 6.03 -1.83 11.05
C THR A 215 5.33 -2.21 9.76
N GLN A 216 4.00 -2.13 9.74
CA GLN A 216 3.25 -2.02 8.49
C GLN A 216 2.92 -0.55 8.24
N LYS A 217 3.38 0.02 7.12
CA LYS A 217 3.16 1.41 6.74
C LYS A 217 2.53 1.50 5.36
N PHE A 218 1.47 2.29 5.27
CA PHE A 218 0.88 2.76 4.02
C PHE A 218 1.31 4.21 3.77
N THR A 219 1.55 4.55 2.51
CA THR A 219 1.85 5.92 2.08
C THR A 219 1.15 6.16 0.75
N ASN A 220 0.43 7.27 0.62
CA ASN A 220 -0.22 7.62 -0.63
C ASN A 220 -0.01 9.09 -1.03
N TYR A 221 -0.01 9.33 -2.34
CA TYR A 221 0.20 10.62 -3.00
C TYR A 221 -0.40 10.58 -4.41
N TYR A 222 -0.68 11.74 -5.00
CA TYR A 222 -1.19 11.84 -6.37
C TYR A 222 -0.07 12.06 -7.37
N SER A 223 -0.20 11.48 -8.57
CA SER A 223 0.83 11.56 -9.60
C SER A 223 1.02 13.01 -10.07
N GLY A 224 2.21 13.57 -9.84
CA GLY A 224 2.55 14.97 -10.14
C GLY A 224 2.51 15.90 -8.92
N GLU A 225 1.95 15.45 -7.80
CA GLU A 225 1.90 16.21 -6.54
C GLU A 225 3.06 15.81 -5.61
N VAL A 226 3.51 16.76 -4.78
CA VAL A 226 4.60 16.53 -3.81
C VAL A 226 4.11 16.12 -2.42
N GLU A 227 2.84 16.38 -2.12
CA GLU A 227 2.24 16.07 -0.83
C GLU A 227 1.89 14.58 -0.73
N GLN A 228 2.13 14.01 0.44
CA GLN A 228 1.84 12.60 0.76
C GLN A 228 1.22 12.49 2.15
N GLN A 229 0.40 11.45 2.33
CA GLN A 229 -0.21 11.10 3.61
C GLN A 229 0.10 9.65 3.98
N THR A 230 0.16 9.35 5.28
CA THR A 230 0.63 8.05 5.78
C THR A 230 -0.23 7.50 6.90
N ALA A 231 -0.46 6.19 6.88
CA ALA A 231 -1.05 5.43 7.98
C ALA A 231 -0.06 4.32 8.36
N GLN A 232 0.13 4.03 9.65
CA GLN A 232 1.06 2.96 10.06
C GLN A 232 0.61 2.26 11.33
N LYS A 233 0.99 0.98 11.42
CA LYS A 233 0.91 0.17 12.63
C LYS A 233 2.31 -0.31 12.99
N ASP A 234 2.78 0.13 14.15
CA ASP A 234 3.99 -0.38 14.77
C ASP A 234 3.63 -1.50 15.75
N ILE A 235 4.46 -2.54 15.76
CA ILE A 235 4.29 -3.78 16.52
C ILE A 235 5.61 -4.10 17.21
N SER A 236 5.55 -4.33 18.52
CA SER A 236 6.69 -4.80 19.32
C SER A 236 6.62 -6.32 19.54
N SER A 237 7.78 -6.92 19.81
CA SER A 237 8.02 -8.27 20.34
C SER A 237 6.80 -9.07 20.83
N GLY A 238 6.71 -10.33 20.39
CA GLY A 238 5.63 -11.25 20.72
C GLY A 238 5.18 -12.05 19.51
N GLU A 239 4.08 -12.76 19.65
CA GLU A 239 3.49 -13.56 18.56
C GLU A 239 1.98 -13.39 18.57
N SER A 240 1.40 -12.91 17.46
CA SER A 240 -0.05 -12.76 17.36
C SER A 240 -0.54 -12.46 15.95
N ASN A 241 -1.85 -12.65 15.77
CA ASN A 241 -2.58 -11.97 14.69
C ASN A 241 -2.74 -10.49 15.05
N TYR A 242 -2.75 -9.62 14.05
CA TYR A 242 -3.05 -8.21 14.19
C TYR A 242 -4.06 -7.76 13.15
N SER A 243 -4.86 -6.76 13.50
CA SER A 243 -5.71 -6.02 12.57
C SER A 243 -5.77 -4.56 12.99
N PHE A 244 -5.93 -3.67 12.02
CA PHE A 244 -6.13 -2.24 12.29
C PHE A 244 -7.01 -1.60 11.24
N VAL A 245 -7.62 -0.48 11.64
CA VAL A 245 -8.19 0.54 10.76
C VAL A 245 -7.54 1.84 11.20
N GLU A 246 -6.72 2.44 10.34
CA GLU A 246 -5.98 3.67 10.66
C GLU A 246 -6.29 4.75 9.64
N MET A 247 -6.51 5.97 10.13
CA MET A 247 -6.67 7.15 9.27
C MET A 247 -5.32 7.56 8.68
N PHE A 248 -5.32 8.02 7.44
CA PHE A 248 -4.15 8.65 6.86
C PHE A 248 -3.88 9.99 7.56
N ARG A 249 -2.63 10.18 7.99
CA ARG A 249 -2.12 11.43 8.57
C ARG A 249 -1.54 12.29 7.46
N GLY A 250 -1.93 13.56 7.45
CA GLY A 250 -1.86 14.44 6.27
C GLY A 250 -3.26 14.56 5.64
N GLU A 251 -3.48 15.61 4.86
CA GLU A 251 -4.74 15.80 4.13
C GLU A 251 -4.43 16.08 2.67
N VAL A 252 -4.29 15.02 1.87
CA VAL A 252 -3.95 15.13 0.46
C VAL A 252 -5.14 14.73 -0.40
N TRP A 253 -5.59 15.67 -1.24
CA TRP A 253 -6.72 15.51 -2.15
C TRP A 253 -6.25 15.39 -3.60
N SER A 254 -7.00 14.65 -4.43
CA SER A 254 -6.77 14.62 -5.87
C SER A 254 -6.99 16.03 -6.46
N PRO A 255 -6.11 16.52 -7.35
CA PRO A 255 -6.34 17.77 -8.07
C PRO A 255 -7.72 17.79 -8.75
N CYS A 256 -8.45 18.89 -8.59
CA CYS A 256 -9.77 19.06 -9.18
C CYS A 256 -9.75 18.88 -10.70
N ASN A 257 -10.73 18.15 -11.24
CA ASN A 257 -10.95 17.96 -12.68
C ASN A 257 -9.74 17.38 -13.45
N LYS A 258 -8.82 16.66 -12.79
CA LYS A 258 -7.70 15.97 -13.46
C LYS A 258 -7.76 14.46 -13.24
N ASP A 259 -7.57 13.71 -14.33
CA ASP A 259 -7.41 12.25 -14.34
C ASP A 259 -6.03 11.81 -13.85
N VAL A 260 -5.66 12.14 -12.61
CA VAL A 260 -4.39 11.68 -12.02
C VAL A 260 -4.54 10.33 -11.32
N ALA A 261 -3.51 9.48 -11.47
CA ALA A 261 -3.45 8.24 -10.73
C ALA A 261 -3.02 8.49 -9.27
N VAL A 262 -3.70 7.83 -8.33
CA VAL A 262 -3.24 7.74 -6.94
C VAL A 262 -2.19 6.63 -6.81
N ASN A 263 -1.11 6.95 -6.12
CA ASN A 263 -0.05 6.01 -5.80
C ASN A 263 -0.24 5.54 -4.36
N ILE A 264 -0.31 4.24 -4.13
CA ILE A 264 -0.46 3.63 -2.80
C ILE A 264 0.70 2.66 -2.60
N ASN A 265 1.63 2.99 -1.70
CA ASN A 265 2.72 2.11 -1.29
C ASN A 265 2.34 1.42 0.02
N SER A 266 2.09 0.10 -0.02
CA SER A 266 2.01 -0.74 1.17
C SER A 266 3.40 -1.31 1.47
N GLN A 267 3.90 -1.15 2.69
CA GLN A 267 5.22 -1.60 3.10
C GLN A 267 5.15 -2.36 4.43
N VAL A 268 5.87 -3.46 4.54
CA VAL A 268 6.23 -4.08 5.83
C VAL A 268 7.74 -4.04 6.04
N ARG A 269 8.15 -3.86 7.30
CA ARG A 269 9.56 -3.88 7.73
C ARG A 269 9.70 -4.59 9.06
N VAL A 270 10.79 -5.34 9.25
CA VAL A 270 11.23 -5.91 10.53
C VAL A 270 12.58 -5.31 10.90
N ALA A 271 12.75 -4.89 12.16
CA ALA A 271 13.95 -4.23 12.66
C ALA A 271 14.28 -4.67 14.10
N GLY A 272 15.46 -4.30 14.61
CA GLY A 272 15.93 -4.68 15.95
C GLY A 272 17.05 -5.72 15.93
N SER A 273 17.44 -6.23 17.10
CA SER A 273 18.65 -7.07 17.26
C SER A 273 18.42 -8.57 17.01
N GLY A 274 17.24 -9.11 17.29
CA GLY A 274 16.89 -10.53 17.13
C GLY A 274 16.31 -10.93 15.76
N SER A 275 15.65 -12.09 15.73
CA SER A 275 14.89 -12.62 14.59
C SER A 275 13.40 -12.29 14.67
N GLY A 276 12.72 -12.32 13.52
CA GLY A 276 11.27 -12.21 13.47
C GLY A 276 10.73 -12.05 12.05
N TYR A 277 9.42 -12.16 11.91
CA TYR A 277 8.72 -11.89 10.66
C TYR A 277 7.34 -11.25 10.88
N ILE A 278 6.85 -10.63 9.82
CA ILE A 278 5.49 -10.11 9.68
C ILE A 278 4.97 -10.52 8.30
N VAL A 279 3.71 -10.94 8.24
CA VAL A 279 2.97 -11.19 7.00
C VAL A 279 1.68 -10.37 7.01
N VAL A 280 1.26 -9.90 5.83
CA VAL A 280 -0.03 -9.20 5.63
C VAL A 280 -1.01 -10.20 5.00
N ASP A 281 -2.12 -10.46 5.69
CA ASP A 281 -3.11 -11.46 5.29
C ASP A 281 -4.33 -10.81 4.64
N PRO A 282 -5.06 -11.50 3.73
CA PRO A 282 -6.29 -11.00 3.14
C PRO A 282 -7.32 -10.60 4.20
N VAL A 283 -7.79 -9.35 4.23
CA VAL A 283 -8.87 -8.88 5.13
C VAL A 283 -10.21 -9.53 4.82
N GLU A 284 -10.51 -9.80 3.55
CA GLU A 284 -11.72 -10.48 3.08
C GLU A 284 -11.47 -11.12 1.72
N GLY A 285 -11.83 -12.40 1.51
CA GLY A 285 -11.58 -13.09 0.25
C GLY A 285 -10.10 -13.09 -0.12
N ASP A 286 -9.76 -12.50 -1.26
CA ASP A 286 -8.39 -12.26 -1.73
C ASP A 286 -7.87 -10.83 -1.48
N THR A 287 -8.71 -9.94 -0.91
CA THR A 287 -8.38 -8.53 -0.68
C THR A 287 -7.40 -8.40 0.47
N ILE A 288 -6.18 -7.92 0.21
CA ILE A 288 -5.12 -7.72 1.22
C ILE A 288 -5.39 -6.50 2.09
N TYR A 289 -5.89 -5.40 1.52
CA TYR A 289 -6.31 -4.24 2.30
C TYR A 289 -7.47 -3.49 1.64
N LYS A 290 -8.26 -2.83 2.48
CA LYS A 290 -9.36 -1.96 2.05
C LYS A 290 -9.04 -0.52 2.41
N VAL A 291 -9.41 0.41 1.54
CA VAL A 291 -9.22 1.84 1.72
C VAL A 291 -10.58 2.52 1.64
N SER A 292 -10.89 3.40 2.59
CA SER A 292 -12.05 4.28 2.53
C SER A 292 -11.70 5.55 1.73
N ILE A 293 -12.67 6.06 0.98
CA ILE A 293 -12.52 7.23 0.12
C ILE A 293 -13.52 8.29 0.57
N ASP A 294 -13.01 9.48 0.89
CA ASP A 294 -13.85 10.67 1.05
C ASP A 294 -13.94 11.39 -0.29
N TRP A 295 -15.13 11.90 -0.59
CA TRP A 295 -15.41 12.70 -1.77
C TRP A 295 -15.82 14.11 -1.37
N ARG A 296 -15.39 15.11 -2.15
CA ARG A 296 -15.94 16.47 -2.08
C ARG A 296 -16.04 17.06 -3.48
N ARG A 297 -16.94 18.04 -3.63
CA ARG A 297 -17.01 18.85 -4.85
C ARG A 297 -15.75 19.69 -5.02
N CYS A 298 -15.49 20.07 -6.26
CA CYS A 298 -14.80 21.32 -6.55
C CYS A 298 -15.78 22.48 -6.46
#